data_AF-A0A316AZF2-F1
#
_entry.id   AF-A0A316AZF2-F1
#
_cell.length_a   1.000
_cell.length_b   1.000
_cell.length_c   1.000
_cell.angle_alpha   90.00
_cell.angle_beta   90.00
_cell.angle_gamma   90.00
#
_symmetry.space_group_name_H-M   'P 1'
#
loop_
_entity.id
_entity.type
_entity.pdbx_description
1 polymer ?
#
loop_
_entity_poly.entity_id
_entity_poly.type
_entity_poly.pdbx_seq_one_letter_code
_entity_poly.pdbx_strand_id
1 'polypeptide(L)'
;MQPEEFPKDLPAKYYHSYFNQLITFVRQQYESILNTDELAFLNRYQALSEDAQCLFIRFSNRRRAYFRSGQIHYDELNDIPASLHELLESGFISELQADQADRLAEILELFTKPELLQVAKALEPEVMPIKSIKKADLVRWLNHEYDFSVLCSRLQDQEVIVKVNYELEFDLMKFLFFGNRYADMSEFIVRDLGHVRYESYDDQQYVVRFQSRKEMEDSLMVSLIKETFYTVQSEWLPEEIYDWFMNWYSGVTSDLSPKARPSLNRFITRFGAWLEKKKLPNQALVAYQLTDAVPSRERRVRLLNKLGEIDEALALCQEIGENPQNADERFFSQDYTEKMLKKKKRAIKSTTQALKMADYIELDEDFRHRVELGAITFFQQLGYDSFFSENEPWRNLFGLLFWDIIYDTNVQAIHNPLQRIPSDFFLPDFYIKREAKLLQKKNEIQDKQLLIDSVSNTYRQKLGITNVMVSWNEGALERVLKVIEHLTLEQLFAVLFEMAVNLRENTRGFPDILISKGTEYAFLEVKSPTDHLSAQQLHWQRFFEKHQISSRIVRIRWQNTERTTADLQ
;
A
#
# COMPACT_ATOMS: atom_id res chain seq x y z
N MET A 1 -18.48 -28.50 0.51
CA MET A 1 -17.72 -28.22 1.74
C MET A 1 -18.66 -27.56 2.71
N GLN A 2 -18.76 -28.06 3.94
CA GLN A 2 -19.41 -27.28 5.00
C GLN A 2 -18.64 -25.96 5.13
N PRO A 3 -19.30 -24.79 5.25
CA PRO A 3 -18.61 -23.55 5.49
C PRO A 3 -17.84 -23.69 6.81
N GLU A 4 -16.52 -23.43 6.79
CA GLU A 4 -15.74 -23.30 8.02
C GLU A 4 -16.43 -22.24 8.88
N GLU A 5 -17.00 -22.66 10.00
CA GLU A 5 -17.70 -21.78 10.91
C GLU A 5 -16.65 -21.03 11.73
N PHE A 6 -16.39 -19.78 11.36
CA PHE A 6 -15.40 -18.96 12.05
C PHE A 6 -15.89 -18.62 13.47
N PRO A 7 -14.97 -18.57 14.46
CA PRO A 7 -15.33 -18.23 15.83
C PRO A 7 -15.91 -16.81 15.91
N LYS A 8 -16.97 -16.63 16.72
CA LYS A 8 -17.56 -15.32 17.00
C LYS A 8 -16.69 -14.47 17.92
N ASP A 9 -15.97 -15.12 18.82
CA ASP A 9 -15.07 -14.49 19.79
C ASP A 9 -13.71 -15.20 19.78
N LEU A 10 -12.64 -14.43 19.95
CA LEU A 10 -11.28 -14.98 20.05
C LEU A 10 -10.95 -15.41 21.49
N PRO A 11 -10.08 -16.42 21.69
CA PRO A 11 -9.59 -16.79 23.02
C PRO A 11 -8.93 -15.62 23.75
N ALA A 12 -9.06 -15.53 25.07
CA ALA A 12 -8.56 -14.38 25.85
C ALA A 12 -7.07 -14.03 25.59
N LYS A 13 -6.22 -15.05 25.37
CA LYS A 13 -4.79 -14.93 25.08
C LYS A 13 -4.43 -15.07 23.58
N TYR A 14 -5.36 -14.80 22.65
CA TYR A 14 -5.13 -14.97 21.20
C TYR A 14 -3.84 -14.30 20.69
N TYR A 15 -3.51 -13.12 21.23
CA TYR A 15 -2.35 -12.34 20.84
C TYR A 15 -1.02 -13.04 21.18
N HIS A 16 -1.00 -13.85 22.24
CA HIS A 16 0.15 -14.68 22.63
C HIS A 16 0.35 -15.81 21.62
N SER A 17 -0.72 -16.50 21.24
CA SER A 17 -0.66 -17.53 20.20
C SER A 17 -0.14 -16.98 18.87
N TYR A 18 -0.57 -15.78 18.47
CA TYR A 18 -0.13 -15.15 17.22
C TYR A 18 1.34 -14.75 17.25
N PHE A 19 1.80 -14.15 18.36
CA PHE A 19 3.20 -13.79 18.48
C PHE A 19 4.09 -15.03 18.53
N ASN A 20 3.64 -16.10 19.19
CA ASN A 20 4.36 -17.38 19.19
C ASN A 20 4.44 -18.03 17.80
N GLN A 21 3.37 -17.98 17.00
CA GLN A 21 3.42 -18.38 15.59
C GLN A 21 4.46 -17.56 14.82
N LEU A 22 4.47 -16.25 15.02
CA LEU A 22 5.38 -15.32 14.36
C LEU A 22 6.85 -15.61 14.70
N ILE A 23 7.21 -15.69 15.98
CA ILE A 23 8.61 -15.96 16.39
C ILE A 23 9.07 -17.36 15.97
N THR A 24 8.15 -18.34 15.93
CA THR A 24 8.46 -19.70 15.50
C THR A 24 8.82 -19.69 14.02
N PHE A 25 8.03 -19.01 13.20
CA PHE A 25 8.34 -18.78 11.80
C PHE A 25 9.69 -18.06 11.64
N VAL A 26 9.93 -16.99 12.39
CA VAL A 26 11.19 -16.24 12.29
C VAL A 26 12.40 -17.10 12.66
N ARG A 27 12.32 -17.89 13.73
CA ARG A 27 13.37 -18.85 14.10
C ARG A 27 13.63 -19.85 12.96
N GLN A 28 12.58 -20.48 12.45
CA GLN A 28 12.73 -21.50 11.40
C GLN A 28 13.34 -20.94 10.10
N GLN A 29 13.00 -19.70 9.76
CA GLN A 29 13.31 -19.13 8.45
C GLN A 29 14.55 -18.22 8.46
N TYR A 30 14.83 -17.53 9.57
CA TYR A 30 15.84 -16.45 9.59
C TYR A 30 16.93 -16.63 10.65
N GLU A 31 16.97 -17.72 11.42
CA GLU A 31 17.98 -17.95 12.46
C GLU A 31 19.42 -17.74 11.96
N SER A 32 19.72 -18.07 10.70
CA SER A 32 21.05 -17.89 10.09
C SER A 32 21.46 -16.44 9.84
N ILE A 33 20.51 -15.49 9.82
CA ILE A 33 20.77 -14.05 9.58
C ILE A 33 20.57 -13.19 10.84
N LEU A 34 20.17 -13.80 11.96
CA LEU A 34 20.05 -13.12 13.24
C LEU A 34 21.42 -12.97 13.91
N ASN A 35 21.62 -11.86 14.62
CA ASN A 35 22.81 -11.65 15.41
C ASN A 35 22.68 -12.30 16.81
N THR A 36 23.77 -12.27 17.59
CA THR A 36 23.81 -12.87 18.93
C THR A 36 22.76 -12.30 19.88
N ASP A 37 22.52 -10.99 19.85
CA ASP A 37 21.60 -10.30 20.76
C ASP A 37 20.14 -10.64 20.41
N GLU A 38 19.80 -10.71 19.12
CA GLU A 38 18.48 -11.10 18.63
C GLU A 38 18.16 -12.58 18.92
N LEU A 39 19.15 -13.46 18.78
CA LEU A 39 19.02 -14.86 19.20
C LEU A 39 18.88 -14.98 20.72
N ALA A 40 19.63 -14.18 21.48
CA ALA A 40 19.50 -14.12 22.93
C ALA A 40 18.11 -13.65 23.35
N PHE A 41 17.55 -12.63 22.70
CA PHE A 41 16.17 -12.19 22.90
C PHE A 41 15.17 -13.32 22.70
N LEU A 42 15.24 -14.06 21.59
CA LEU A 42 14.35 -15.17 21.30
C LEU A 42 14.44 -16.29 22.36
N ASN A 43 15.66 -16.65 22.76
CA ASN A 43 15.87 -17.69 23.77
C ASN A 43 15.37 -17.25 25.15
N ARG A 44 15.62 -15.99 25.54
CA ARG A 44 15.12 -15.44 26.81
C ARG A 44 13.59 -15.35 26.81
N TYR A 45 12.98 -14.92 25.71
CA TYR A 45 11.52 -14.85 25.60
C TYR A 45 10.88 -16.24 25.76
N GLN A 46 11.46 -17.27 25.13
CA GLN A 46 10.99 -18.65 25.26
C GLN A 46 11.14 -19.23 26.67
N ALA A 47 12.09 -18.73 27.46
CA ALA A 47 12.30 -19.16 28.85
C ALA A 47 11.30 -18.55 29.85
N LEU A 48 10.60 -17.47 29.46
CA LEU A 48 9.59 -16.83 30.30
C LEU A 48 8.36 -17.73 30.50
N SER A 49 7.68 -17.55 31.63
CA SER A 49 6.35 -18.08 31.86
C SER A 49 5.33 -17.51 30.86
N GLU A 50 4.23 -18.24 30.64
CA GLU A 50 3.18 -17.82 29.72
C GLU A 50 2.59 -16.45 30.10
N ASP A 51 2.36 -16.21 31.39
CA ASP A 51 1.79 -14.95 31.88
C ASP A 51 2.77 -13.78 31.68
N ALA A 52 4.08 -14.00 31.90
CA ALA A 52 5.11 -13.01 31.61
C ALA A 52 5.24 -12.72 30.10
N GLN A 53 5.21 -13.74 29.24
CA GLN A 53 5.15 -13.57 27.79
C GLN A 53 3.93 -12.75 27.36
N CYS A 54 2.75 -13.08 27.90
CA CYS A 54 1.51 -12.36 27.64
C CYS A 54 1.63 -10.88 28.05
N LEU A 55 2.17 -10.61 29.23
CA LEU A 55 2.35 -9.26 29.73
C LEU A 55 3.34 -8.45 28.87
N PHE A 56 4.46 -9.06 28.47
CA PHE A 56 5.42 -8.43 27.57
C PHE A 56 4.78 -8.07 26.22
N ILE A 57 4.04 -8.99 25.58
CA ILE A 57 3.36 -8.70 24.31
C ILE A 57 2.33 -7.58 24.47
N ARG A 58 1.59 -7.55 25.59
CA ARG A 58 0.63 -6.49 25.89
C ARG A 58 1.31 -5.12 25.98
N PHE A 59 2.51 -5.06 26.56
CA PHE A 59 3.29 -3.83 26.58
C PHE A 59 3.81 -3.45 25.19
N SER A 60 4.43 -4.38 24.46
CA SER A 60 5.06 -4.13 23.16
C SER A 60 4.05 -3.80 22.05
N ASN A 61 2.80 -4.21 22.18
CA ASN A 61 1.73 -3.82 21.25
C ASN A 61 1.16 -2.42 21.53
N ARG A 62 1.51 -1.78 22.66
CA ARG A 62 1.11 -0.40 22.96
C ARG A 62 2.17 0.56 22.45
N ARG A 63 1.75 1.77 22.10
CA ARG A 63 2.64 2.81 21.52
C ARG A 63 3.66 3.42 22.50
N ARG A 64 3.57 3.12 23.80
CA ARG A 64 4.39 3.76 24.85
C ARG A 64 5.41 2.76 25.35
N ALA A 65 6.65 3.21 25.54
CA ALA A 65 7.70 2.38 26.12
C ALA A 65 7.64 2.28 27.66
N TYR A 66 6.88 3.17 28.33
CA TYR A 66 6.82 3.27 29.78
C TYR A 66 5.42 2.96 30.32
N PHE A 67 5.36 2.23 31.44
CA PHE A 67 4.12 1.81 32.08
C PHE A 67 4.16 2.00 33.59
N ARG A 68 3.02 2.39 34.16
CA ARG A 68 2.78 2.47 35.60
C ARG A 68 2.26 1.12 36.09
N SER A 69 2.95 0.48 37.04
CA SER A 69 2.66 -0.91 37.44
C SER A 69 1.26 -1.10 38.04
N GLY A 70 0.74 -0.11 38.77
CA GLY A 70 -0.57 -0.14 39.42
C GLY A 70 -1.75 0.12 38.48
N GLN A 71 -1.50 0.56 37.24
CA GLN A 71 -2.54 0.75 36.21
C GLN A 71 -2.69 -0.46 35.26
N ILE A 72 -2.02 -1.56 35.58
CA ILE A 72 -1.98 -2.76 34.74
C ILE A 72 -3.07 -3.71 35.22
N HIS A 73 -4.13 -3.82 34.42
CA HIS A 73 -5.25 -4.73 34.68
C HIS A 73 -5.52 -5.56 33.42
N TYR A 74 -5.34 -6.87 33.56
CA TYR A 74 -5.59 -7.87 32.53
C TYR A 74 -6.26 -9.07 33.20
N ASP A 75 -7.54 -9.29 32.93
CA ASP A 75 -8.35 -10.34 33.57
C ASP A 75 -7.85 -11.75 33.22
N GLU A 76 -7.14 -11.89 32.10
CA GLU A 76 -6.58 -13.15 31.61
C GLU A 76 -5.27 -13.58 32.30
N LEU A 77 -4.66 -12.72 33.13
CA LEU A 77 -3.39 -12.99 33.81
C LEU A 77 -3.59 -13.27 35.30
N ASN A 78 -2.92 -14.28 35.83
CA ASN A 78 -3.16 -14.73 37.20
C ASN A 78 -2.41 -13.87 38.23
N ASP A 79 -1.13 -13.59 37.98
CA ASP A 79 -0.26 -12.85 38.90
C ASP A 79 0.64 -11.86 38.14
N ILE A 80 0.11 -10.64 37.98
CA ILE A 80 0.82 -9.53 37.34
C ILE A 80 2.09 -9.13 38.13
N PRO A 81 2.07 -9.00 39.48
CA PRO A 81 3.29 -8.75 40.25
C PRO A 81 4.40 -9.78 40.03
N ALA A 82 4.10 -11.09 40.03
CA ALA A 82 5.08 -12.13 39.75
C ALA A 82 5.62 -12.04 38.31
N SER A 83 4.73 -11.77 37.34
CA SER A 83 5.12 -11.59 35.93
C SER A 83 6.02 -10.36 35.73
N LEU A 84 5.73 -9.24 36.41
CA LEU A 84 6.59 -8.05 36.40
C LEU A 84 7.97 -8.36 36.99
N HIS A 85 8.02 -9.10 38.09
CA HIS A 85 9.28 -9.51 38.71
C HIS A 85 10.11 -10.39 37.76
N GLU A 86 9.50 -11.39 37.13
CA GLU A 86 10.16 -12.26 36.15
C GLU A 86 10.69 -11.48 34.94
N LEU A 87 9.91 -10.52 34.42
CA LEU A 87 10.33 -9.66 33.32
C LEU A 87 11.49 -8.73 33.71
N LEU A 88 11.52 -8.26 34.97
CA LEU A 88 12.64 -7.48 35.51
C LEU A 88 13.92 -8.33 35.59
N GLU A 89 13.84 -9.53 36.18
CA GLU A 89 14.99 -10.43 36.33
C GLU A 89 15.55 -10.89 34.97
N SER A 90 14.66 -11.12 34.00
CA SER A 90 15.03 -11.53 32.64
C SER A 90 15.46 -10.36 31.74
N GLY A 91 15.32 -9.12 32.22
CA GLY A 91 15.70 -7.89 31.53
C GLY A 91 14.75 -7.44 30.42
N PHE A 92 13.52 -7.97 30.34
CA PHE A 92 12.49 -7.52 29.40
C PHE A 92 11.86 -6.20 29.78
N ILE A 93 11.91 -5.87 31.07
CA ILE A 93 11.60 -4.53 31.55
C ILE A 93 12.73 -4.06 32.47
N SER A 94 12.86 -2.75 32.62
CA SER A 94 13.81 -2.12 33.54
C SER A 94 13.11 -1.04 34.36
N GLU A 95 13.60 -0.80 35.56
CA GLU A 95 13.22 0.39 36.33
C GLU A 95 13.75 1.66 35.64
N LEU A 96 13.11 2.81 35.90
CA LEU A 96 13.63 4.08 35.38
C LEU A 96 15.07 4.32 35.87
N GLN A 97 15.96 4.64 34.93
CA GLN A 97 17.36 4.96 35.20
C GLN A 97 17.67 6.40 34.79
N ALA A 98 18.61 7.03 35.50
CA ALA A 98 18.93 8.46 35.39
C ALA A 98 19.45 8.91 34.00
N ASP A 99 19.87 7.98 33.14
CA ASP A 99 20.36 8.21 31.78
C ASP A 99 19.25 8.39 30.73
N GLN A 100 17.97 8.35 31.14
CA GLN A 100 16.80 8.44 30.25
C GLN A 100 16.21 9.86 30.15
N ALA A 101 17.04 10.88 30.40
CA ALA A 101 16.64 12.29 30.49
C ALA A 101 15.85 12.81 29.27
N ASP A 102 16.23 12.38 28.07
CA ASP A 102 15.61 12.83 26.81
C ASP A 102 14.17 12.33 26.61
N ARG A 103 13.70 11.39 27.43
CA ARG A 103 12.35 10.79 27.36
C ARG A 103 11.43 11.22 28.51
N LEU A 104 11.85 12.18 29.33
CA LEU A 104 11.08 12.66 30.48
C LEU A 104 9.67 13.11 30.12
N ALA A 105 9.51 13.82 29.00
CA ALA A 105 8.19 14.25 28.53
C ALA A 105 7.21 13.08 28.35
N GLU A 106 7.68 11.94 27.81
CA GLU A 106 6.87 10.74 27.61
C GLU A 106 6.45 10.10 28.94
N ILE A 107 7.34 10.12 29.93
CA ILE A 107 7.08 9.60 31.28
C ILE A 107 6.06 10.49 32.01
N LEU A 108 6.23 11.82 31.94
CA LEU A 108 5.28 12.77 32.54
C LEU A 108 3.88 12.66 31.91
N GLU A 109 3.79 12.30 30.62
CA GLU A 109 2.52 12.05 29.96
C GLU A 109 1.73 10.84 30.50
N LEU A 110 2.36 9.93 31.25
CA LEU A 110 1.68 8.83 31.95
C LEU A 110 0.79 9.31 33.10
N PHE A 111 1.07 10.49 33.64
CA PHE A 111 0.38 11.04 34.79
C PHE A 111 -0.75 11.98 34.36
N THR A 112 -1.80 12.03 35.15
CA THR A 112 -2.88 13.01 35.00
C THR A 112 -2.39 14.38 35.46
N LYS A 113 -3.06 15.45 34.98
CA LYS A 113 -2.74 16.82 35.41
C LYS A 113 -2.78 16.99 36.95
N PRO A 114 -3.77 16.45 37.69
CA PRO A 114 -3.79 16.54 39.14
C PRO A 114 -2.58 15.88 39.80
N GLU A 115 -2.15 14.71 39.34
CA GLU A 115 -0.97 14.00 39.86
C GLU A 115 0.31 14.82 39.60
N LEU A 116 0.49 15.36 38.39
CA LEU A 116 1.64 16.22 38.07
C LEU A 116 1.69 17.50 38.92
N LEU A 117 0.53 18.08 39.27
CA LEU A 117 0.48 19.22 40.19
C LEU A 117 0.86 18.82 41.62
N GLN A 118 0.58 17.59 42.05
CA GLN A 118 1.03 17.08 43.35
C GLN A 118 2.54 16.85 43.36
N VAL A 119 3.10 16.30 42.28
CA VAL A 119 4.55 16.17 42.09
C VAL A 119 5.22 17.55 42.13
N ALA A 120 4.70 18.51 41.36
CA ALA A 120 5.19 19.89 41.38
C ALA A 120 5.14 20.50 42.78
N LYS A 121 4.04 20.30 43.53
CA LYS A 121 3.91 20.79 44.90
C LYS A 121 4.95 20.17 45.84
N ALA A 122 5.22 18.87 45.71
CA ALA A 122 6.19 18.15 46.54
C ALA A 122 7.65 18.54 46.26
N LEU A 123 7.90 19.16 45.10
CA LEU A 123 9.20 19.72 44.71
C LEU A 123 9.41 21.16 45.19
N GLU A 124 8.40 21.77 45.83
CA GLU A 124 8.47 23.10 46.44
C GLU A 124 9.12 24.19 45.56
N PRO A 125 8.60 24.47 44.34
CA PRO A 125 9.13 25.51 43.47
C PRO A 125 8.99 26.91 44.08
N GLU A 126 9.90 27.82 43.74
CA GLU A 126 9.80 29.24 44.10
C GLU A 126 8.49 29.87 43.59
N VAL A 127 8.04 29.47 42.40
CA VAL A 127 6.78 29.91 41.80
C VAL A 127 5.97 28.70 41.35
N MET A 128 4.84 28.46 42.01
CA MET A 128 3.92 27.39 41.63
C MET A 128 3.19 27.71 40.32
N PRO A 129 3.05 26.72 39.40
CA PRO A 129 2.18 26.85 38.24
C PRO A 129 0.73 27.12 38.64
N ILE A 130 0.03 27.94 37.85
CA ILE A 130 -1.40 28.20 38.06
C ILE A 130 -2.22 26.91 37.94
N LYS A 131 -3.22 26.72 38.80
CA LYS A 131 -4.06 25.50 38.79
C LYS A 131 -4.75 25.25 37.44
N SER A 132 -5.01 26.29 36.66
CA SER A 132 -5.64 26.21 35.33
C SER A 132 -4.67 25.84 34.19
N ILE A 133 -3.36 25.71 34.44
CA ILE A 133 -2.35 25.35 33.43
C ILE A 133 -2.76 24.11 32.64
N LYS A 134 -2.56 24.08 31.32
CA LYS A 134 -2.84 22.89 30.50
C LYS A 134 -1.78 21.82 30.80
N LYS A 135 -2.14 20.53 30.65
CA LYS A 135 -1.21 19.42 30.91
C LYS A 135 0.08 19.55 30.11
N ALA A 136 -0.01 19.87 28.81
CA ALA A 136 1.14 20.03 27.95
C ALA A 136 2.10 21.14 28.43
N ASP A 137 1.57 22.27 28.89
CA ASP A 137 2.38 23.37 29.42
C ASP A 137 2.99 23.02 30.78
N LEU A 138 2.27 22.25 31.62
CA LEU A 138 2.80 21.75 32.88
C LEU A 138 3.93 20.74 32.68
N VAL A 139 3.82 19.84 31.71
CA VAL A 139 4.88 18.90 31.33
C VAL A 139 6.12 19.66 30.86
N ARG A 140 5.94 20.65 29.97
CA ARG A 140 7.05 21.51 29.49
C ARG A 140 7.72 22.26 30.63
N TRP A 141 6.94 22.82 31.56
CA TRP A 141 7.47 23.53 32.72
C TRP A 141 8.25 22.59 33.64
N LEU A 142 7.71 21.43 34.02
CA LEU A 142 8.41 20.44 34.84
C LEU A 142 9.73 20.01 34.19
N ASN A 143 9.70 19.73 32.89
CA ASN A 143 10.86 19.31 32.11
C ASN A 143 11.94 20.41 31.96
N HIS A 144 11.57 21.68 32.14
CA HIS A 144 12.49 22.81 32.09
C HIS A 144 13.08 23.16 33.47
N GLU A 145 12.24 23.13 34.51
CA GLU A 145 12.63 23.60 35.85
C GLU A 145 13.42 22.58 36.67
N TYR A 146 13.23 21.28 36.41
CA TYR A 146 13.82 20.23 37.25
C TYR A 146 14.63 19.23 36.43
N ASP A 147 15.75 18.81 37.01
CA ASP A 147 16.56 17.74 36.46
C ASP A 147 15.81 16.40 36.48
N PHE A 148 16.11 15.57 35.49
CA PHE A 148 15.51 14.26 35.29
C PHE A 148 15.58 13.37 36.53
N SER A 149 16.76 13.27 37.17
CA SER A 149 16.99 12.41 38.33
C SER A 149 16.08 12.78 39.52
N VAL A 150 15.84 14.08 39.73
CA VAL A 150 14.98 14.60 40.80
C VAL A 150 13.53 14.26 40.49
N LEU A 151 13.06 14.51 39.26
CA LEU A 151 11.71 14.18 38.86
C LEU A 151 11.44 12.69 38.90
N CYS A 152 12.35 11.86 38.37
CA CYS A 152 12.20 10.41 38.37
C CYS A 152 12.13 9.83 39.77
N SER A 153 13.00 10.28 40.68
CA SER A 153 12.91 9.85 42.09
C SER A 153 11.54 10.19 42.68
N ARG A 154 11.00 11.39 42.44
CA ARG A 154 9.68 11.77 42.94
C ARG A 154 8.52 11.01 42.29
N LEU A 155 8.64 10.66 41.02
CA LEU A 155 7.62 9.88 40.32
C LEU A 155 7.65 8.41 40.79
N GLN A 156 8.84 7.84 41.01
CA GLN A 156 9.02 6.50 41.55
C GLN A 156 8.56 6.38 43.01
N ASP A 157 8.68 7.45 43.81
CA ASP A 157 8.12 7.51 45.18
C ASP A 157 6.59 7.31 45.19
N GLN A 158 5.90 7.71 44.11
CA GLN A 158 4.45 7.57 44.00
C GLN A 158 4.03 6.21 43.45
N GLU A 159 4.71 5.72 42.41
CA GLU A 159 4.38 4.46 41.76
C GLU A 159 5.57 3.90 40.98
N VAL A 160 5.70 2.57 40.94
CA VAL A 160 6.73 1.91 40.14
C VAL A 160 6.43 2.12 38.65
N ILE A 161 7.38 2.75 37.97
CA ILE A 161 7.35 2.93 36.52
C ILE A 161 8.38 1.98 35.91
N VAL A 162 7.93 1.18 34.96
CA VAL A 162 8.77 0.24 34.22
C VAL A 162 8.90 0.69 32.77
N LYS A 163 10.11 0.54 32.23
CA LYS A 163 10.42 0.70 30.81
C LYS A 163 10.48 -0.67 30.16
N VAL A 164 9.81 -0.82 29.03
CA VAL A 164 9.91 -2.02 28.19
C VAL A 164 11.22 -1.99 27.42
N ASN A 165 11.94 -3.09 27.47
CA ASN A 165 13.14 -3.32 26.68
C ASN A 165 12.80 -4.13 25.42
N TYR A 166 13.77 -4.29 24.52
CA TYR A 166 13.65 -5.10 23.30
C TYR A 166 12.59 -4.61 22.28
N GLU A 167 12.26 -3.32 22.28
CA GLU A 167 11.32 -2.75 21.29
C GLU A 167 11.83 -2.97 19.85
N LEU A 168 13.14 -2.79 19.63
CA LEU A 168 13.77 -2.95 18.32
C LEU A 168 13.72 -4.41 17.84
N GLU A 169 14.02 -5.36 18.72
CA GLU A 169 13.98 -6.79 18.43
C GLU A 169 12.55 -7.26 18.18
N PHE A 170 11.58 -6.81 18.99
CA PHE A 170 10.16 -7.09 18.78
C PHE A 170 9.68 -6.59 17.41
N ASP A 171 10.04 -5.35 17.06
CA ASP A 171 9.75 -4.77 15.76
C ASP A 171 10.46 -5.48 14.61
N LEU A 172 11.70 -5.93 14.83
CA LEU A 172 12.46 -6.71 13.86
C LEU A 172 11.79 -8.06 13.59
N MET A 173 11.29 -8.76 14.62
CA MET A 173 10.57 -10.01 14.43
C MET A 173 9.33 -9.81 13.57
N LYS A 174 8.54 -8.77 13.85
CA LYS A 174 7.39 -8.39 13.00
C LYS A 174 7.83 -8.07 11.57
N PHE A 175 8.91 -7.30 11.41
CA PHE A 175 9.44 -6.94 10.10
C PHE A 175 9.89 -8.16 9.29
N LEU A 176 10.55 -9.14 9.91
CA LEU A 176 10.98 -10.38 9.26
C LEU A 176 9.80 -11.24 8.81
N PHE A 177 8.73 -11.30 9.61
CA PHE A 177 7.52 -12.05 9.29
C PHE A 177 6.71 -11.38 8.17
N PHE A 178 6.35 -10.09 8.33
CA PHE A 178 5.50 -9.38 7.38
C PHE A 178 6.26 -8.85 6.15
N GLY A 179 7.58 -8.71 6.25
CA GLY A 179 8.43 -8.12 5.22
C GLY A 179 8.25 -6.61 5.04
N ASN A 180 7.59 -5.95 5.99
CA ASN A 180 7.29 -4.53 6.04
C ASN A 180 6.98 -4.09 7.48
N ARG A 181 6.93 -2.77 7.74
CA ARG A 181 6.69 -2.20 9.08
C ARG A 181 5.26 -1.71 9.33
N TYR A 182 4.39 -1.69 8.32
CA TYR A 182 3.02 -1.18 8.47
C TYR A 182 2.00 -2.26 8.86
N ALA A 183 2.30 -3.54 8.58
CA ALA A 183 1.50 -4.66 9.01
C ALA A 183 1.82 -5.02 10.48
N ASP A 184 0.80 -5.46 11.20
CA ASP A 184 0.89 -5.79 12.62
C ASP A 184 0.10 -7.06 12.95
N MET A 185 0.03 -7.38 14.24
CA MET A 185 -0.63 -8.58 14.75
C MET A 185 -2.14 -8.64 14.44
N SER A 186 -2.77 -7.54 14.00
CA SER A 186 -4.19 -7.53 13.60
C SER A 186 -4.46 -8.36 12.34
N GLU A 187 -3.47 -8.60 11.48
CA GLU A 187 -3.64 -9.47 10.31
C GLU A 187 -4.03 -10.91 10.70
N PHE A 188 -3.56 -11.41 11.85
CA PHE A 188 -3.96 -12.72 12.37
C PHE A 188 -5.43 -12.73 12.85
N ILE A 189 -5.90 -11.64 13.46
CA ILE A 189 -7.30 -11.47 13.87
C ILE A 189 -8.22 -11.52 12.64
N VAL A 190 -7.84 -10.81 11.59
CA VAL A 190 -8.60 -10.73 10.34
C VAL A 190 -8.71 -12.10 9.65
N ARG A 191 -7.65 -12.93 9.72
CA ARG A 191 -7.68 -14.33 9.28
C ARG A 191 -8.64 -15.18 10.13
N ASP A 192 -8.45 -15.18 11.44
CA ASP A 192 -9.11 -16.13 12.34
C ASP A 192 -10.61 -15.84 12.53
N LEU A 193 -11.03 -14.57 12.40
CA LEU A 193 -12.45 -14.20 12.36
C LEU A 193 -13.11 -14.47 10.99
N GLY A 194 -12.35 -14.97 10.01
CA GLY A 194 -12.86 -15.30 8.68
C GLY A 194 -13.21 -14.12 7.79
N HIS A 195 -12.84 -12.90 8.20
CA HIS A 195 -13.02 -11.71 7.37
C HIS A 195 -12.19 -11.78 6.08
N VAL A 196 -11.06 -12.49 6.12
CA VAL A 196 -10.18 -12.73 4.97
C VAL A 196 -9.72 -14.18 4.98
N ARG A 197 -9.97 -14.90 3.89
CA ARG A 197 -9.41 -16.24 3.65
C ARG A 197 -8.20 -16.10 2.72
N TYR A 198 -7.09 -16.72 3.08
CA TYR A 198 -5.84 -16.67 2.31
C TYR A 198 -5.70 -17.94 1.47
N GLU A 199 -4.92 -17.89 0.39
CA GLU A 199 -4.52 -19.11 -0.30
C GLU A 199 -3.64 -19.93 0.64
N SER A 200 -3.93 -21.24 0.72
CA SER A 200 -3.22 -22.13 1.64
C SER A 200 -2.03 -22.77 0.92
N TYR A 201 -0.91 -22.85 1.63
CA TYR A 201 0.30 -23.51 1.16
C TYR A 201 0.75 -24.51 2.21
N ASP A 202 1.51 -25.52 1.79
CA ASP A 202 2.28 -26.31 2.75
C ASP A 202 3.39 -25.43 3.33
N ASP A 203 3.66 -25.53 4.64
CA ASP A 203 4.67 -24.70 5.32
C ASP A 203 6.06 -24.78 4.67
N GLN A 204 6.38 -25.88 4.01
CA GLN A 204 7.64 -26.11 3.30
C GLN A 204 7.79 -25.29 2.00
N GLN A 205 6.70 -24.72 1.50
CA GLN A 205 6.69 -23.91 0.27
C GLN A 205 6.97 -22.43 0.54
N TYR A 206 6.93 -22.00 1.80
CA TYR A 206 7.31 -20.63 2.16
C TYR A 206 8.82 -20.44 1.98
N VAL A 207 9.18 -19.35 1.33
CA VAL A 207 10.58 -18.97 1.13
C VAL A 207 10.92 -17.73 1.93
N VAL A 208 12.15 -17.70 2.46
CA VAL A 208 12.69 -16.51 3.12
C VAL A 208 12.61 -15.29 2.20
N ARG A 209 12.17 -14.16 2.74
CA ARG A 209 12.08 -12.91 2.00
C ARG A 209 13.45 -12.27 1.81
N PHE A 210 14.31 -12.40 2.83
CA PHE A 210 15.67 -11.87 2.89
C PHE A 210 16.64 -13.04 2.97
N GLN A 211 17.56 -13.13 2.02
CA GLN A 211 18.54 -14.21 1.94
C GLN A 211 19.80 -13.92 2.77
N SER A 212 20.02 -12.65 3.14
CA SER A 212 21.16 -12.22 3.94
C SER A 212 20.78 -11.13 4.93
N ARG A 213 21.60 -10.97 5.98
CA ARG A 213 21.51 -9.86 6.94
C ARG A 213 21.46 -8.51 6.23
N LYS A 214 22.34 -8.31 5.25
CA LYS A 214 22.44 -7.06 4.50
C LYS A 214 21.15 -6.71 3.76
N GLU A 215 20.51 -7.69 3.09
CA GLU A 215 19.23 -7.44 2.41
C GLU A 215 18.13 -7.01 3.37
N MET A 216 18.11 -7.62 4.55
CA MET A 216 17.16 -7.29 5.61
C MET A 216 17.44 -5.89 6.17
N GLU A 217 18.69 -5.57 6.53
CA GLU A 217 19.09 -4.27 7.08
C GLU A 217 18.84 -3.13 6.10
N ASP A 218 19.23 -3.29 4.83
CA ASP A 218 18.98 -2.30 3.77
C ASP A 218 17.48 -2.04 3.59
N SER A 219 16.66 -3.10 3.63
CA SER A 219 15.20 -2.99 3.50
C SER A 219 14.55 -2.35 4.72
N LEU A 220 15.06 -2.64 5.92
CA LEU A 220 14.63 -2.05 7.17
C LEU A 220 14.99 -0.56 7.21
N MET A 221 16.22 -0.20 6.83
CA MET A 221 16.71 1.17 6.76
C MET A 221 15.85 2.03 5.83
N VAL A 222 15.52 1.52 4.65
CA VAL A 222 14.60 2.19 3.70
C VAL A 222 13.17 2.29 4.25
N SER A 223 12.75 1.41 5.15
CA SER A 223 11.45 1.52 5.81
C SER A 223 11.47 2.61 6.90
N LEU A 224 12.52 2.63 7.72
CA LEU A 224 12.71 3.62 8.79
C LEU A 224 12.84 5.05 8.24
N ILE A 225 13.61 5.28 7.17
CA ILE A 225 13.75 6.62 6.59
C ILE A 225 12.41 7.20 6.13
N LYS A 226 11.49 6.35 5.65
CA LYS A 226 10.14 6.77 5.25
C LYS A 226 9.31 7.18 6.45
N GLU A 227 9.36 6.39 7.52
CA GLU A 227 8.67 6.69 8.77
C GLU A 227 9.18 8.02 9.35
N THR A 228 10.50 8.17 9.45
CA THR A 228 11.12 9.43 9.90
C THR A 228 10.68 10.61 9.04
N PHE A 229 10.66 10.47 7.71
CA PHE A 229 10.18 11.53 6.82
C PHE A 229 8.74 11.97 7.16
N TYR A 230 7.82 11.04 7.41
CA TYR A 230 6.44 11.40 7.76
C TYR A 230 6.34 12.08 9.13
N THR A 231 7.21 11.73 10.08
CA THR A 231 7.26 12.38 11.40
C THR A 231 7.82 13.80 11.31
N VAL A 232 8.96 13.99 10.64
CA VAL A 232 9.64 15.30 10.59
C VAL A 232 8.92 16.32 9.71
N GLN A 233 8.01 15.88 8.83
CA GLN A 233 7.23 16.75 7.93
C GLN A 233 6.45 17.87 8.63
N SER A 234 6.04 17.65 9.88
CA SER A 234 5.32 18.64 10.70
C SER A 234 6.23 19.52 11.56
N GLU A 235 7.50 19.15 11.70
CA GLU A 235 8.41 19.74 12.69
C GLU A 235 9.54 20.55 12.04
N TRP A 236 10.07 20.08 10.92
CA TRP A 236 11.26 20.65 10.28
C TRP A 236 10.91 21.48 9.05
N LEU A 237 11.80 22.40 8.68
CA LEU A 237 11.68 23.17 7.45
C LEU A 237 11.91 22.26 6.22
N PRO A 238 11.26 22.52 5.08
CA PRO A 238 11.40 21.68 3.90
C PRO A 238 12.84 21.48 3.40
N GLU A 239 13.65 22.52 3.50
CA GLU A 239 15.07 22.54 3.13
C GLU A 239 15.91 21.67 4.07
N GLU A 240 15.63 21.70 5.38
CA GLU A 240 16.31 20.85 6.38
C GLU A 240 16.02 19.37 6.12
N ILE A 241 14.76 19.04 5.79
CA ILE A 241 14.36 17.67 5.42
C ILE A 241 15.06 17.25 4.11
N TYR A 242 15.24 18.16 3.16
CA TYR A 242 16.01 17.89 1.95
C TYR A 242 17.47 17.58 2.26
N ASP A 243 18.15 18.44 3.00
CA ASP A 243 19.56 18.23 3.35
C ASP A 243 19.74 16.94 4.15
N TRP A 244 18.85 16.66 5.11
CA TRP A 244 18.82 15.40 5.86
C TRP A 244 18.70 14.18 4.95
N PHE A 245 17.73 14.18 4.03
CA PHE A 245 17.53 13.05 3.11
C PHE A 245 18.71 12.88 2.16
N MET A 246 19.26 13.97 1.62
CA MET A 246 20.39 13.91 0.69
C MET A 246 21.67 13.44 1.38
N ASN A 247 21.91 13.87 2.63
CA ASN A 247 23.02 13.38 3.44
C ASN A 247 22.89 11.87 3.70
N TRP A 248 21.70 11.42 4.12
CA TRP A 248 21.42 9.99 4.28
C TRP A 248 21.62 9.22 2.97
N TYR A 249 21.06 9.71 1.86
CA TYR A 249 21.15 9.08 0.55
C TYR A 249 22.62 8.89 0.12
N SER A 250 23.44 9.93 0.27
CA SER A 250 24.86 9.88 -0.10
C SER A 250 25.67 8.82 0.65
N GLY A 251 25.30 8.49 1.89
CA GLY A 251 26.01 7.51 2.72
C GLY A 251 25.60 6.06 2.48
N VAL A 252 24.47 5.80 1.81
CA VAL A 252 23.83 4.46 1.80
C VAL A 252 23.76 3.85 0.39
N THR A 253 23.70 4.64 -0.67
CA THR A 253 23.21 4.14 -1.97
C THR A 253 24.21 3.34 -2.80
N SER A 254 25.51 3.53 -2.58
CA SER A 254 26.56 2.86 -3.36
C SER A 254 26.55 1.34 -3.18
N ASP A 255 26.07 0.86 -2.02
CA ASP A 255 26.06 -0.57 -1.66
C ASP A 255 24.65 -1.10 -1.34
N LEU A 256 23.58 -0.39 -1.72
CA LEU A 256 22.22 -0.84 -1.40
C LEU A 256 21.83 -2.10 -2.19
N SER A 257 21.36 -3.12 -1.49
CA SER A 257 20.91 -4.39 -2.06
C SER A 257 19.77 -4.21 -3.08
N PRO A 258 19.70 -5.05 -4.12
CA PRO A 258 18.63 -5.00 -5.12
C PRO A 258 17.21 -5.07 -4.52
N LYS A 259 17.04 -5.79 -3.40
CA LYS A 259 15.76 -5.97 -2.71
C LYS A 259 15.17 -4.65 -2.19
N ALA A 260 16.01 -3.73 -1.71
CA ALA A 260 15.58 -2.47 -1.11
C ALA A 260 15.30 -1.36 -2.16
N ARG A 261 15.91 -1.45 -3.35
CA ARG A 261 15.84 -0.42 -4.41
C ARG A 261 14.42 -0.06 -4.87
N PRO A 262 13.50 -1.01 -5.14
CA PRO A 262 12.13 -0.66 -5.53
C PRO A 262 11.37 0.11 -4.45
N SER A 263 11.68 -0.16 -3.18
CA SER A 263 11.10 0.57 -2.05
C SER A 263 11.65 2.00 -2.00
N LEU A 264 12.96 2.17 -2.20
CA LEU A 264 13.62 3.48 -2.22
C LEU A 264 13.17 4.34 -3.41
N ASN A 265 13.11 3.77 -4.62
CA ASN A 265 12.65 4.48 -5.83
C ASN A 265 11.23 5.06 -5.64
N ARG A 266 10.31 4.26 -5.08
CA ARG A 266 8.95 4.74 -4.74
C ARG A 266 8.93 5.83 -3.67
N PHE A 267 9.93 5.87 -2.79
CA PHE A 267 10.05 6.93 -1.81
C PHE A 267 10.61 8.20 -2.43
N ILE A 268 11.65 8.10 -3.26
CA ILE A 268 12.22 9.22 -4.02
C ILE A 268 11.14 9.93 -4.85
N THR A 269 10.28 9.18 -5.56
CA THR A 269 9.20 9.79 -6.36
C THR A 269 8.20 10.56 -5.50
N ARG A 270 7.87 10.05 -4.30
CA ARG A 270 7.01 10.75 -3.32
C ARG A 270 7.71 11.96 -2.71
N PHE A 271 9.00 11.83 -2.42
CA PHE A 271 9.83 12.87 -1.85
C PHE A 271 9.96 14.06 -2.81
N GLY A 272 10.27 13.80 -4.08
CA GLY A 272 10.27 14.82 -5.14
C GLY A 272 8.91 15.51 -5.30
N ALA A 273 7.81 14.75 -5.27
CA ALA A 273 6.46 15.32 -5.35
C ALA A 273 6.13 16.22 -4.16
N TRP A 274 6.58 15.84 -2.97
CA TRP A 274 6.44 16.66 -1.77
C TRP A 274 7.26 17.96 -1.87
N LEU A 275 8.49 17.91 -2.37
CA LEU A 275 9.32 19.11 -2.61
C LEU A 275 8.67 20.07 -3.63
N GLU A 276 8.07 19.54 -4.70
CA GLU A 276 7.30 20.37 -5.64
C GLU A 276 6.12 21.06 -4.95
N LYS A 277 5.40 20.34 -4.08
CA LYS A 277 4.29 20.91 -3.27
C LYS A 277 4.78 22.00 -2.33
N LYS A 278 6.01 21.88 -1.81
CA LYS A 278 6.70 22.91 -0.99
C LYS A 278 7.31 24.04 -1.80
N LYS A 279 7.12 24.06 -3.13
CA LYS A 279 7.64 25.08 -4.05
C LYS A 279 9.17 25.13 -4.12
N LEU A 280 9.82 23.98 -4.00
CA LEU A 280 11.28 23.81 -4.12
C LEU A 280 11.66 23.10 -5.43
N PRO A 281 11.58 23.77 -6.60
CA PRO A 281 11.74 23.12 -7.89
C PRO A 281 13.16 22.58 -8.15
N ASN A 282 14.21 23.27 -7.66
CA ASN A 282 15.59 22.84 -7.85
C ASN A 282 15.88 21.57 -7.05
N GLN A 283 15.49 21.54 -5.76
CA GLN A 283 15.61 20.38 -4.90
C GLN A 283 14.77 19.21 -5.43
N ALA A 284 13.54 19.48 -5.90
CA ALA A 284 12.70 18.45 -6.51
C ALA A 284 13.35 17.84 -7.76
N LEU A 285 13.98 18.67 -8.61
CA LEU A 285 14.69 18.19 -9.80
C LEU A 285 15.83 17.24 -9.41
N VAL A 286 16.66 17.62 -8.43
CA VAL A 286 17.74 16.78 -7.92
C VAL A 286 17.20 15.49 -7.32
N ALA A 287 16.15 15.56 -6.51
CA ALA A 287 15.52 14.37 -5.93
C ALA A 287 15.02 13.41 -7.02
N TYR A 288 14.33 13.89 -8.05
CA TYR A 288 13.87 13.03 -9.13
C TYR A 288 15.01 12.47 -10.00
N GLN A 289 16.18 13.12 -10.05
CA GLN A 289 17.36 12.57 -10.76
C GLN A 289 17.93 11.32 -10.06
N LEU A 290 17.58 11.06 -8.80
CA LEU A 290 18.05 9.89 -8.06
C LEU A 290 17.43 8.57 -8.54
N THR A 291 16.38 8.61 -9.36
CA THR A 291 15.74 7.40 -9.90
C THR A 291 15.07 7.65 -11.25
N ASP A 292 15.13 6.66 -12.14
CA ASP A 292 14.41 6.70 -13.41
C ASP A 292 12.99 6.10 -13.32
N ALA A 293 12.54 5.68 -12.14
CA ALA A 293 11.20 5.13 -11.95
C ALA A 293 10.10 6.18 -12.22
N VAL A 294 9.01 5.78 -12.88
CA VAL A 294 7.82 6.63 -13.08
C VAL A 294 7.30 7.21 -11.75
N PRO A 295 6.93 8.51 -11.68
CA PRO A 295 6.93 9.50 -12.76
C PRO A 295 8.20 10.37 -12.83
N SER A 296 9.33 10.00 -12.20
CA SER A 296 10.50 10.87 -12.03
C SER A 296 11.00 11.50 -13.33
N ARG A 297 11.15 10.73 -14.41
CA ARG A 297 11.63 11.23 -15.71
C ARG A 297 10.69 12.30 -16.28
N GLU A 298 9.38 12.02 -16.30
CA GLU A 298 8.37 13.02 -16.69
C GLU A 298 8.48 14.29 -15.83
N ARG A 299 8.60 14.15 -14.50
CA ARG A 299 8.67 15.30 -13.59
C ARG A 299 9.94 16.13 -13.82
N ARG A 300 11.08 15.47 -14.07
CA ARG A 300 12.34 16.14 -14.46
C ARG A 300 12.16 16.99 -15.71
N VAL A 301 11.57 16.44 -16.79
CA VAL A 301 11.28 17.21 -18.02
C VAL A 301 10.45 18.46 -17.71
N ARG A 302 9.40 18.33 -16.88
CA ARG A 302 8.54 19.47 -16.51
C ARG A 302 9.31 20.55 -15.74
N LEU A 303 10.17 20.13 -14.81
CA LEU A 303 10.97 21.04 -13.99
C LEU A 303 12.07 21.73 -14.82
N LEU A 304 12.81 20.98 -15.64
CA LEU A 304 13.82 21.52 -16.56
C LEU A 304 13.22 22.59 -17.48
N ASN A 305 12.09 22.30 -18.13
CA ASN A 305 11.40 23.28 -18.96
C ASN A 305 10.95 24.53 -18.15
N LYS A 306 10.49 24.35 -16.92
CA LYS A 306 10.11 25.46 -16.03
C LYS A 306 11.32 26.32 -15.63
N LEU A 307 12.50 25.71 -15.49
CA LEU A 307 13.75 26.37 -15.14
C LEU A 307 14.44 27.02 -16.36
N GLY A 308 13.96 26.76 -17.58
CA GLY A 308 14.52 27.30 -18.81
C GLY A 308 15.53 26.39 -19.50
N GLU A 309 15.79 25.21 -18.96
CA GLU A 309 16.69 24.18 -19.52
C GLU A 309 15.98 23.37 -20.61
N ILE A 310 15.70 24.03 -21.74
CA ILE A 310 14.87 23.47 -22.82
C ILE A 310 15.56 22.30 -23.51
N ASP A 311 16.86 22.40 -23.78
CA ASP A 311 17.58 21.38 -24.54
C ASP A 311 17.72 20.08 -23.74
N GLU A 312 18.02 20.18 -22.44
CA GLU A 312 18.02 19.02 -21.52
C GLU A 312 16.64 18.39 -21.40
N ALA A 313 15.58 19.21 -21.29
CA ALA A 313 14.21 18.71 -21.25
C ALA A 313 13.82 17.98 -22.54
N LEU A 314 14.24 18.47 -23.71
CA LEU A 314 13.99 17.80 -25.00
C LEU A 314 14.77 16.50 -25.13
N ALA A 315 16.03 16.47 -24.72
CA ALA A 315 16.85 15.26 -24.73
C ALA A 315 16.25 14.15 -23.85
N LEU A 316 15.82 14.50 -22.63
CA LEU A 316 15.15 13.54 -21.74
C LEU A 316 13.77 13.12 -22.29
N CYS A 317 13.03 14.02 -22.93
CA CYS A 317 11.80 13.66 -23.65
C CYS A 317 12.04 12.62 -24.76
N GLN A 318 13.13 12.76 -25.53
CA GLN A 318 13.50 11.80 -26.55
C GLN A 318 13.82 10.43 -25.94
N GLU A 319 14.61 10.39 -24.87
CA GLU A 319 14.93 9.14 -24.15
C GLU A 319 13.66 8.43 -23.65
N ILE A 320 12.71 9.17 -23.07
CA ILE A 320 11.41 8.63 -22.65
C ILE A 320 10.61 8.11 -23.85
N GLY A 321 10.69 8.77 -25.01
CA GLY A 321 10.01 8.36 -26.23
C GLY A 321 10.55 7.06 -26.83
N GLU A 322 11.86 6.84 -26.72
CA GLU A 322 12.54 5.63 -27.19
C GLU A 322 12.24 4.42 -26.29
N ASN A 323 12.18 4.64 -24.96
CA ASN A 323 11.90 3.57 -23.99
C ASN A 323 10.93 4.02 -22.88
N PRO A 324 9.62 4.11 -23.18
CA PRO A 324 8.62 4.48 -22.20
C PRO A 324 8.34 3.32 -21.23
N GLN A 325 8.32 3.61 -19.93
CA GLN A 325 8.02 2.60 -18.89
C GLN A 325 6.52 2.33 -18.74
N ASN A 326 5.67 3.29 -19.11
CA ASN A 326 4.21 3.15 -19.07
C ASN A 326 3.51 4.01 -20.13
N ALA A 327 2.17 3.92 -20.17
CA ALA A 327 1.36 4.71 -21.09
C ALA A 327 1.51 6.23 -20.86
N ASP A 328 1.59 6.68 -19.61
CA ASP A 328 1.77 8.10 -19.28
C ASP A 328 3.03 8.65 -19.93
N GLU A 329 4.18 8.00 -19.74
CA GLU A 329 5.45 8.39 -20.34
C GLU A 329 5.41 8.37 -21.88
N ARG A 330 4.79 7.34 -22.48
CA ARG A 330 4.67 7.21 -23.94
C ARG A 330 3.93 8.41 -24.56
N PHE A 331 2.79 8.79 -23.99
CA PHE A 331 2.03 9.92 -24.52
C PHE A 331 2.62 11.27 -24.08
N PHE A 332 3.20 11.33 -22.88
CA PHE A 332 3.86 12.52 -22.36
C PHE A 332 5.04 12.93 -23.25
N SER A 333 5.93 12.00 -23.61
CA SER A 333 7.11 12.32 -24.44
C SER A 333 6.69 12.92 -25.78
N GLN A 334 5.70 12.34 -26.45
CA GLN A 334 5.15 12.85 -27.71
C GLN A 334 4.50 14.23 -27.52
N ASP A 335 3.50 14.33 -26.63
CA ASP A 335 2.69 15.53 -26.47
C ASP A 335 3.50 16.72 -25.93
N TYR A 336 4.45 16.46 -25.02
CA TYR A 336 5.25 17.50 -24.37
C TYR A 336 6.38 17.99 -25.29
N THR A 337 7.00 17.12 -26.08
CA THR A 337 7.94 17.52 -27.13
C THR A 337 7.26 18.47 -28.12
N GLU A 338 6.08 18.10 -28.62
CA GLU A 338 5.32 18.97 -29.52
C GLU A 338 4.98 20.32 -28.89
N LYS A 339 4.58 20.33 -27.62
CA LYS A 339 4.30 21.57 -26.87
C LYS A 339 5.53 22.48 -26.79
N MET A 340 6.70 21.92 -26.52
CA MET A 340 7.95 22.69 -26.39
C MET A 340 8.41 23.27 -27.73
N LEU A 341 8.27 22.51 -28.83
CA LEU A 341 8.65 22.95 -30.17
C LEU A 341 7.65 23.98 -30.75
N LYS A 342 6.35 23.80 -30.52
CA LYS A 342 5.29 24.66 -31.06
C LYS A 342 5.02 25.89 -30.17
N LYS A 343 6.04 26.74 -29.95
CA LYS A 343 5.95 27.96 -29.10
C LYS A 343 4.78 28.92 -29.44
N LYS A 344 4.21 28.88 -30.66
CA LYS A 344 3.14 29.80 -31.14
C LYS A 344 1.80 29.14 -31.50
N LYS A 345 1.71 27.82 -31.63
CA LYS A 345 0.46 27.09 -31.91
C LYS A 345 0.19 26.12 -30.77
N ARG A 346 -1.03 26.15 -30.20
CA ARG A 346 -1.40 25.25 -29.10
C ARG A 346 -1.30 23.80 -29.57
N ALA A 347 -0.29 23.07 -29.08
CA ALA A 347 -0.21 21.62 -29.26
C ALA A 347 -1.43 20.97 -28.60
N ILE A 348 -2.07 20.05 -29.33
CA ILE A 348 -3.24 19.31 -28.86
C ILE A 348 -2.72 17.95 -28.37
N LYS A 349 -3.01 17.61 -27.12
CA LYS A 349 -2.63 16.32 -26.54
C LYS A 349 -3.29 15.18 -27.31
N SER A 350 -2.61 14.04 -27.42
CA SER A 350 -3.13 12.83 -28.07
C SER A 350 -4.47 12.40 -27.48
N THR A 351 -4.62 12.46 -26.15
CA THR A 351 -5.89 12.17 -25.46
C THR A 351 -7.01 13.15 -25.80
N THR A 352 -6.69 14.43 -25.98
CA THR A 352 -7.65 15.46 -26.39
C THR A 352 -8.07 15.28 -27.85
N GLN A 353 -7.14 14.85 -28.71
CA GLN A 353 -7.45 14.57 -30.11
C GLN A 353 -8.43 13.40 -30.22
N ALA A 354 -8.21 12.31 -29.48
CA ALA A 354 -9.13 11.18 -29.43
C ALA A 354 -10.55 11.60 -28.97
N LEU A 355 -10.65 12.42 -27.92
CA LEU A 355 -11.94 12.96 -27.45
C LEU A 355 -12.67 13.83 -28.48
N LYS A 356 -11.94 14.51 -29.37
CA LYS A 356 -12.58 15.34 -30.41
C LYS A 356 -13.17 14.51 -31.55
N MET A 357 -12.62 13.32 -31.78
CA MET A 357 -13.06 12.40 -32.83
C MET A 357 -14.18 11.45 -32.34
N ALA A 358 -14.47 11.46 -31.03
CA ALA A 358 -15.49 10.64 -30.41
C ALA A 358 -16.92 11.02 -30.83
N ASP A 359 -17.78 10.02 -30.94
CA ASP A 359 -19.23 10.17 -31.16
C ASP A 359 -19.90 10.79 -29.92
N TYR A 360 -21.10 11.35 -30.10
CA TYR A 360 -21.91 11.87 -29.01
C TYR A 360 -23.22 11.10 -28.84
N ILE A 361 -23.64 10.91 -27.60
CA ILE A 361 -25.01 10.54 -27.24
C ILE A 361 -25.62 11.62 -26.36
N GLU A 362 -26.93 11.74 -26.41
CA GLU A 362 -27.69 12.69 -25.60
C GLU A 362 -28.32 11.95 -24.41
N LEU A 363 -28.05 12.44 -23.20
CA LEU A 363 -28.58 11.90 -21.96
C LEU A 363 -29.34 12.97 -21.19
N ASP A 364 -30.33 12.54 -20.41
CA ASP A 364 -31.01 13.40 -19.43
C ASP A 364 -30.02 13.93 -18.39
N GLU A 365 -30.22 15.17 -17.95
CA GLU A 365 -29.43 15.83 -16.90
C GLU A 365 -29.50 15.07 -15.56
N ASP A 366 -30.55 14.29 -15.33
CA ASP A 366 -30.70 13.41 -14.15
C ASP A 366 -29.56 12.36 -14.04
N PHE A 367 -28.89 12.03 -15.14
CA PHE A 367 -27.73 11.13 -15.15
C PHE A 367 -26.39 11.85 -14.92
N ARG A 368 -26.37 13.16 -14.62
CA ARG A 368 -25.13 13.95 -14.46
C ARG A 368 -24.10 13.34 -13.49
N HIS A 369 -24.56 12.66 -12.45
CA HIS A 369 -23.69 12.04 -11.44
C HIS A 369 -23.54 10.52 -11.59
N ARG A 370 -24.12 9.94 -12.65
CA ARG A 370 -24.12 8.50 -12.97
C ARG A 370 -24.12 8.31 -14.49
N VAL A 371 -23.10 8.87 -15.13
CA VAL A 371 -23.03 9.08 -16.58
C VAL A 371 -23.03 7.74 -17.32
N GLU A 372 -22.30 6.77 -16.79
CA GLU A 372 -22.16 5.42 -17.30
C GLU A 372 -23.49 4.65 -17.21
N LEU A 373 -24.23 4.82 -16.11
CA LEU A 373 -25.57 4.25 -15.96
C LEU A 373 -26.56 4.87 -16.96
N GLY A 374 -26.44 6.17 -17.22
CA GLY A 374 -27.22 6.85 -18.26
C GLY A 374 -26.91 6.30 -19.66
N ALA A 375 -25.62 6.09 -19.97
CA ALA A 375 -25.20 5.47 -21.21
C ALA A 375 -25.73 4.03 -21.36
N ILE A 376 -25.65 3.21 -20.30
CA ILE A 376 -26.26 1.86 -20.28
C ILE A 376 -27.76 1.94 -20.58
N THR A 377 -28.48 2.83 -19.89
CA THR A 377 -29.93 3.00 -20.07
C THR A 377 -30.26 3.41 -21.52
N PHE A 378 -29.49 4.34 -22.09
CA PHE A 378 -29.64 4.78 -23.48
C PHE A 378 -29.49 3.62 -24.46
N PHE A 379 -28.43 2.81 -24.33
CA PHE A 379 -28.22 1.68 -25.24
C PHE A 379 -29.24 0.55 -25.02
N GLN A 380 -29.69 0.32 -23.79
CA GLN A 380 -30.79 -0.61 -23.50
C GLN A 380 -32.10 -0.20 -24.19
N GLN A 381 -32.43 1.10 -24.21
CA GLN A 381 -33.60 1.61 -24.95
C GLN A 381 -33.48 1.40 -26.47
N LEU A 382 -32.26 1.36 -27.00
CA LEU A 382 -31.99 1.00 -28.40
C LEU A 382 -31.98 -0.53 -28.65
N GLY A 383 -32.25 -1.33 -27.60
CA GLY A 383 -32.33 -2.79 -27.66
C GLY A 383 -30.98 -3.49 -27.63
N TYR A 384 -29.94 -2.85 -27.08
CA TYR A 384 -28.68 -3.52 -26.77
C TYR A 384 -28.75 -4.16 -25.38
N ASP A 385 -28.10 -5.32 -25.21
CA ASP A 385 -27.63 -5.75 -23.89
C ASP A 385 -26.47 -4.82 -23.49
N SER A 386 -26.43 -4.35 -22.25
CA SER A 386 -25.46 -3.33 -21.83
C SER A 386 -25.16 -3.46 -20.35
N PHE A 387 -23.88 -3.57 -20.00
CA PHE A 387 -23.42 -3.72 -18.63
C PHE A 387 -22.04 -3.09 -18.42
N PHE A 388 -21.69 -2.87 -17.14
CA PHE A 388 -20.37 -2.35 -16.75
C PHE A 388 -19.26 -3.37 -17.03
N SER A 389 -18.27 -2.99 -17.83
CA SER A 389 -17.18 -3.84 -18.30
C SER A 389 -15.78 -3.26 -18.07
N GLU A 390 -15.66 -2.29 -17.15
CA GLU A 390 -14.41 -1.60 -16.78
C GLU A 390 -13.33 -2.57 -16.27
N ASN A 391 -12.52 -2.22 -15.28
CA ASN A 391 -11.35 -3.02 -14.93
C ASN A 391 -11.70 -4.39 -14.33
N GLU A 392 -12.84 -4.51 -13.65
CA GLU A 392 -13.17 -5.67 -12.82
C GLU A 392 -13.30 -6.99 -13.59
N PRO A 393 -14.04 -7.09 -14.71
CA PRO A 393 -14.14 -8.35 -15.45
C PRO A 393 -12.80 -8.82 -16.02
N TRP A 394 -11.96 -7.90 -16.49
CA TRP A 394 -10.63 -8.24 -17.01
C TRP A 394 -9.69 -8.74 -15.90
N ARG A 395 -9.71 -8.07 -14.74
CA ARG A 395 -8.94 -8.51 -13.57
C ARG A 395 -9.43 -9.87 -13.07
N ASN A 396 -10.74 -10.06 -12.94
CA ASN A 396 -11.31 -11.35 -12.54
C ASN A 396 -10.95 -12.46 -13.53
N LEU A 397 -11.05 -12.22 -14.84
CA LEU A 397 -10.63 -13.19 -15.86
C LEU A 397 -9.17 -13.58 -15.68
N PHE A 398 -8.27 -12.60 -15.54
CA PHE A 398 -6.85 -12.85 -15.29
C PHE A 398 -6.62 -13.66 -14.02
N GLY A 399 -7.23 -13.25 -12.91
CA GLY A 399 -7.06 -13.88 -11.61
C GLY A 399 -7.60 -15.30 -11.53
N LEU A 400 -8.75 -15.57 -12.18
CA LEU A 400 -9.39 -16.88 -12.20
C LEU A 400 -8.69 -17.85 -13.16
N LEU A 401 -8.25 -17.39 -14.33
CA LEU A 401 -7.56 -18.23 -15.31
C LEU A 401 -6.13 -18.57 -14.89
N PHE A 402 -5.42 -17.61 -14.29
CA PHE A 402 -4.00 -17.73 -13.93
C PHE A 402 -3.79 -17.88 -12.43
N TRP A 403 -4.78 -18.38 -11.69
CA TRP A 403 -4.70 -18.50 -10.24
C TRP A 403 -3.45 -19.27 -9.78
N ASP A 404 -3.20 -20.44 -10.39
CA ASP A 404 -2.04 -21.30 -10.15
C ASP A 404 -0.70 -20.64 -10.55
N ILE A 405 -0.73 -19.76 -11.54
CA ILE A 405 0.45 -19.04 -12.03
C ILE A 405 0.78 -17.84 -11.14
N ILE A 406 -0.23 -17.10 -10.68
CA ILE A 406 -0.06 -15.97 -9.74
C ILE A 406 0.60 -16.48 -8.45
N TYR A 407 0.11 -17.60 -7.95
CA TYR A 407 0.54 -18.23 -6.70
C TYR A 407 1.61 -19.32 -6.88
N ASP A 408 2.33 -19.29 -8.01
CA ASP A 408 3.42 -20.20 -8.28
C ASP A 408 4.54 -20.09 -7.23
N THR A 409 4.77 -21.16 -6.48
CA THR A 409 5.80 -21.23 -5.43
C THR A 409 7.21 -21.36 -5.99
N ASN A 410 7.37 -21.76 -7.26
CA ASN A 410 8.67 -21.91 -7.91
C ASN A 410 9.42 -20.59 -8.12
N VAL A 411 8.70 -19.46 -8.16
CA VAL A 411 9.31 -18.12 -8.36
C VAL A 411 9.70 -17.43 -7.05
N GLN A 412 9.61 -18.15 -5.92
CA GLN A 412 10.07 -17.69 -4.60
C GLN A 412 9.42 -16.35 -4.16
N ALA A 413 8.12 -16.19 -4.42
CA ALA A 413 7.38 -14.95 -4.15
C ALA A 413 6.42 -15.01 -2.97
N ILE A 414 6.23 -16.19 -2.34
CA ILE A 414 5.33 -16.42 -1.21
C ILE A 414 6.17 -16.63 0.06
N HIS A 415 6.02 -15.73 1.03
CA HIS A 415 6.92 -15.69 2.19
C HIS A 415 6.26 -16.11 3.50
N ASN A 416 4.95 -15.88 3.70
CA ASN A 416 4.28 -16.18 4.95
C ASN A 416 2.80 -16.53 4.71
N PRO A 417 2.12 -17.19 5.67
CA PRO A 417 0.71 -17.61 5.52
C PRO A 417 -0.31 -16.47 5.44
N LEU A 418 0.06 -15.25 5.81
CA LEU A 418 -0.82 -14.07 5.78
C LEU A 418 -0.55 -13.19 4.55
N GLN A 419 0.15 -13.71 3.55
CA GLN A 419 0.53 -12.94 2.39
C GLN A 419 -0.59 -12.89 1.35
N ARG A 420 -1.22 -11.71 1.21
CA ARG A 420 -2.32 -11.48 0.24
C ARG A 420 -1.85 -11.45 -1.22
N ILE A 421 -0.65 -10.93 -1.45
CA ILE A 421 -0.12 -10.61 -2.78
C ILE A 421 1.29 -11.18 -2.88
N PRO A 422 1.63 -11.98 -3.91
CA PRO A 422 3.01 -12.39 -4.19
C PRO A 422 3.95 -11.18 -4.22
N SER A 423 5.14 -11.30 -3.62
CA SER A 423 6.02 -10.14 -3.42
C SER A 423 6.54 -9.52 -4.73
N ASP A 424 6.55 -10.31 -5.81
CA ASP A 424 6.96 -9.92 -7.15
C ASP A 424 5.81 -9.48 -8.07
N PHE A 425 4.55 -9.54 -7.59
CA PHE A 425 3.37 -9.38 -8.44
C PHE A 425 3.33 -8.07 -9.23
N PHE A 426 3.83 -6.98 -8.65
CA PHE A 426 3.89 -5.68 -9.31
C PHE A 426 5.32 -5.25 -9.70
N LEU A 427 6.24 -6.22 -9.78
CA LEU A 427 7.58 -5.98 -10.27
C LEU A 427 7.63 -6.15 -11.81
N PRO A 428 8.53 -5.45 -12.51
CA PRO A 428 8.60 -5.49 -13.98
C PRO A 428 8.91 -6.88 -14.57
N ASP A 429 9.43 -7.80 -13.78
CA ASP A 429 9.86 -9.13 -14.19
C ASP A 429 8.81 -10.22 -13.96
N PHE A 430 7.59 -9.87 -13.49
CA PHE A 430 6.51 -10.84 -13.24
C PHE A 430 6.24 -11.73 -14.46
N TYR A 431 6.05 -11.12 -15.63
CA TYR A 431 5.80 -11.83 -16.88
C TYR A 431 6.96 -12.75 -17.23
N ILE A 432 8.19 -12.23 -17.22
CA ILE A 432 9.39 -12.96 -17.64
C ILE A 432 9.58 -14.23 -16.79
N LYS A 433 9.35 -14.14 -15.47
CA LYS A 433 9.47 -15.28 -14.54
C LYS A 433 8.42 -16.37 -14.77
N ARG A 434 7.28 -16.04 -15.40
CA ARG A 434 6.12 -16.94 -15.56
C ARG A 434 5.73 -17.19 -17.02
N GLU A 435 6.51 -16.68 -17.97
CA GLU A 435 6.21 -16.73 -19.41
C GLU A 435 5.93 -18.16 -19.88
N ALA A 436 6.78 -19.12 -19.48
CA ALA A 436 6.61 -20.52 -19.88
C ALA A 436 5.25 -21.09 -19.44
N LYS A 437 4.83 -20.82 -18.20
CA LYS A 437 3.54 -21.28 -17.65
C LYS A 437 2.36 -20.54 -18.27
N LEU A 438 2.49 -19.25 -18.53
CA LEU A 438 1.46 -18.44 -19.21
C LEU A 438 1.23 -18.96 -20.64
N LEU A 439 2.30 -19.24 -21.38
CA LEU A 439 2.23 -19.82 -22.72
C LEU A 439 1.68 -21.24 -22.71
N GLN A 440 2.07 -22.05 -21.72
CA GLN A 440 1.50 -23.39 -21.55
C GLN A 440 -0.01 -23.31 -21.32
N LYS A 441 -0.48 -22.47 -20.38
CA LYS A 441 -1.92 -22.29 -20.12
C LYS A 441 -2.66 -21.83 -21.38
N LYS A 442 -2.08 -20.92 -22.16
CA LYS A 442 -2.64 -20.50 -23.45
C LYS A 442 -2.81 -21.68 -24.42
N ASN A 443 -1.83 -22.58 -24.49
CA ASN A 443 -1.87 -23.73 -25.39
C ASN A 443 -2.84 -24.83 -24.93
N GLU A 444 -3.13 -24.92 -23.62
CA GLU A 444 -4.12 -25.84 -23.04
C GLU A 444 -5.57 -25.43 -23.39
N ILE A 445 -5.82 -24.13 -23.54
CA ILE A 445 -7.15 -23.58 -23.85
C ILE A 445 -7.34 -23.52 -25.37
N GLN A 446 -7.90 -24.59 -25.93
CA GLN A 446 -8.07 -24.76 -27.38
C GLN A 446 -9.37 -24.15 -27.94
N ASP A 447 -10.37 -23.98 -27.08
CA ASP A 447 -11.67 -23.39 -27.43
C ASP A 447 -12.25 -22.57 -26.26
N LYS A 448 -13.32 -21.82 -26.54
CA LYS A 448 -13.97 -20.98 -25.52
C LYS A 448 -14.63 -21.78 -24.41
N GLN A 449 -15.11 -22.99 -24.68
CA GLN A 449 -15.76 -23.81 -23.67
C GLN A 449 -14.74 -24.24 -22.60
N LEU A 450 -13.54 -24.65 -23.02
CA LEU A 450 -12.45 -24.95 -22.10
C LEU A 450 -12.05 -23.74 -21.24
N LEU A 451 -12.04 -22.53 -21.82
CA LEU A 451 -11.80 -21.29 -21.08
C LEU A 451 -12.88 -21.07 -20.02
N ILE A 452 -14.15 -21.15 -20.41
CA ILE A 452 -15.31 -20.98 -19.54
C ILE A 452 -15.28 -22.00 -18.39
N ASP A 453 -15.00 -23.26 -18.70
CA ASP A 453 -14.93 -24.33 -17.73
C ASP A 453 -13.78 -24.09 -16.74
N SER A 454 -12.60 -23.71 -17.23
CA SER A 454 -11.43 -23.38 -16.39
C SER A 454 -11.75 -22.24 -15.41
N VAL A 455 -12.24 -21.11 -15.92
CA VAL A 455 -12.58 -19.93 -15.10
C VAL A 455 -13.69 -20.24 -14.10
N SER A 456 -14.75 -20.94 -14.53
CA SER A 456 -15.90 -21.29 -13.68
C SER A 456 -15.52 -22.31 -12.60
N ASN A 457 -14.64 -23.26 -12.92
CA ASN A 457 -14.11 -24.22 -11.95
C ASN A 457 -13.28 -23.50 -10.89
N THR A 458 -12.36 -22.63 -11.29
CA THR A 458 -11.57 -21.83 -10.33
C THR A 458 -12.49 -20.98 -9.46
N TYR A 459 -13.49 -20.30 -10.05
CA TYR A 459 -14.44 -19.48 -9.30
C TYR A 459 -15.14 -20.29 -8.20
N ARG A 460 -15.68 -21.47 -8.54
CA ARG A 460 -16.34 -22.36 -7.56
C ARG A 460 -15.40 -22.86 -6.47
N GLN A 461 -14.17 -23.22 -6.83
CA GLN A 461 -13.19 -23.78 -5.88
C GLN A 461 -12.61 -22.72 -4.95
N LYS A 462 -12.43 -21.49 -5.44
CA LYS A 462 -11.70 -20.43 -4.76
C LYS A 462 -12.58 -19.33 -4.18
N LEU A 463 -13.91 -19.46 -4.27
CA LEU A 463 -14.86 -18.47 -3.77
C LEU A 463 -14.56 -18.03 -2.33
N GLY A 464 -14.36 -16.72 -2.15
CA GLY A 464 -14.05 -16.10 -0.87
C GLY A 464 -12.57 -16.14 -0.47
N ILE A 465 -11.70 -16.78 -1.25
CA ILE A 465 -10.23 -16.75 -1.04
C ILE A 465 -9.68 -15.47 -1.66
N THR A 466 -8.83 -14.77 -0.91
CA THR A 466 -8.22 -13.51 -1.33
C THR A 466 -7.39 -13.71 -2.58
N ASN A 467 -7.59 -12.82 -3.55
CA ASN A 467 -6.76 -12.72 -4.73
C ASN A 467 -6.52 -11.25 -5.07
N VAL A 468 -5.32 -10.93 -5.54
CA VAL A 468 -4.94 -9.57 -5.91
C VAL A 468 -5.74 -9.02 -7.11
N MET A 469 -6.31 -9.90 -7.93
CA MET A 469 -7.12 -9.53 -9.09
C MET A 469 -8.61 -9.81 -8.94
N VAL A 470 -8.99 -10.90 -8.26
CA VAL A 470 -10.40 -11.35 -8.22
C VAL A 470 -11.18 -10.60 -7.14
N SER A 471 -12.28 -9.97 -7.55
CA SER A 471 -13.32 -9.45 -6.67
C SER A 471 -14.50 -10.41 -6.61
N TRP A 472 -14.92 -10.81 -5.40
CA TRP A 472 -16.03 -11.75 -5.18
C TRP A 472 -17.40 -11.06 -5.10
N ASN A 473 -17.58 -9.95 -5.82
CA ASN A 473 -18.84 -9.23 -5.88
C ASN A 473 -19.93 -10.07 -6.57
N GLU A 474 -21.19 -9.78 -6.28
CA GLU A 474 -22.31 -10.37 -6.99
C GLU A 474 -22.22 -10.07 -8.50
N GLY A 475 -22.53 -11.07 -9.33
CA GLY A 475 -22.44 -10.95 -10.79
C GLY A 475 -21.02 -11.01 -11.38
N ALA A 476 -19.98 -11.23 -10.57
CA ALA A 476 -18.58 -11.18 -11.00
C ALA A 476 -18.25 -12.19 -12.11
N LEU A 477 -18.73 -13.44 -11.97
CA LEU A 477 -18.48 -14.47 -12.98
C LEU A 477 -19.27 -14.18 -14.27
N GLU A 478 -20.51 -13.74 -14.13
CA GLU A 478 -21.40 -13.41 -15.24
C GLU A 478 -20.80 -12.32 -16.15
N ARG A 479 -20.22 -11.28 -15.55
CA ARG A 479 -19.51 -10.23 -16.31
C ARG A 479 -18.28 -10.75 -17.03
N VAL A 480 -17.51 -11.66 -16.41
CA VAL A 480 -16.37 -12.33 -17.07
C VAL A 480 -16.83 -13.15 -18.27
N LEU A 481 -17.90 -13.94 -18.11
CA LEU A 481 -18.45 -14.78 -19.18
C LEU A 481 -18.94 -13.94 -20.35
N LYS A 482 -19.56 -12.78 -20.10
CA LYS A 482 -19.97 -11.82 -21.15
C LYS A 482 -18.78 -11.27 -21.94
N VAL A 483 -17.65 -10.99 -21.29
CA VAL A 483 -16.42 -10.58 -22.01
C VAL A 483 -15.90 -11.72 -22.89
N ILE A 484 -15.88 -12.97 -22.38
CA ILE A 484 -15.45 -14.15 -23.14
C ILE A 484 -16.35 -14.40 -24.35
N GLU A 485 -17.66 -14.19 -24.21
CA GLU A 485 -18.67 -14.40 -25.25
C GLU A 485 -18.32 -13.64 -26.55
N HIS A 486 -17.91 -12.37 -26.43
CA HIS A 486 -17.73 -11.47 -27.57
C HIS A 486 -16.33 -11.49 -28.22
N LEU A 487 -15.32 -12.02 -27.54
CA LEU A 487 -13.92 -11.96 -28.00
C LEU A 487 -13.38 -13.31 -28.44
N THR A 488 -12.51 -13.35 -29.45
CA THR A 488 -11.81 -14.59 -29.80
C THR A 488 -10.79 -14.98 -28.73
N LEU A 489 -10.36 -16.24 -28.68
CA LEU A 489 -9.30 -16.66 -27.77
C LEU A 489 -8.01 -15.88 -28.00
N GLU A 490 -7.66 -15.62 -29.25
CA GLU A 490 -6.47 -14.82 -29.60
C GLU A 490 -6.55 -13.41 -29.00
N GLN A 491 -7.70 -12.75 -29.12
CA GLN A 491 -7.95 -11.43 -28.54
C GLN A 491 -7.87 -11.45 -27.01
N LEU A 492 -8.51 -12.43 -26.36
CA LEU A 492 -8.49 -12.58 -24.90
C LEU A 492 -7.05 -12.75 -24.40
N PHE A 493 -6.29 -13.68 -24.98
CA PHE A 493 -4.90 -13.90 -24.56
C PHE A 493 -3.98 -12.73 -24.90
N ALA A 494 -4.24 -11.98 -25.99
CA ALA A 494 -3.49 -10.75 -26.28
C ALA A 494 -3.66 -9.72 -25.16
N VAL A 495 -4.91 -9.47 -24.72
CA VAL A 495 -5.20 -8.56 -23.62
C VAL A 495 -4.57 -9.05 -22.31
N LEU A 496 -4.75 -10.33 -21.98
CA LEU A 496 -4.23 -10.91 -20.75
C LEU A 496 -2.70 -10.90 -20.68
N PHE A 497 -2.00 -11.07 -21.80
CA PHE A 497 -0.54 -10.98 -21.82
C PHE A 497 -0.05 -9.54 -21.77
N GLU A 498 -0.73 -8.59 -22.40
CA GLU A 498 -0.45 -7.16 -22.22
C GLU A 498 -0.62 -6.75 -20.75
N MET A 499 -1.65 -7.26 -20.07
CA MET A 499 -1.80 -7.08 -18.61
C MET A 499 -0.60 -7.65 -17.85
N ALA A 500 -0.14 -8.86 -18.18
CA ALA A 500 0.96 -9.53 -17.49
C ALA A 500 2.30 -8.78 -17.62
N VAL A 501 2.56 -8.12 -18.75
CA VAL A 501 3.79 -7.34 -18.99
C VAL A 501 3.93 -6.19 -17.98
N ASN A 502 2.83 -5.59 -17.55
CA ASN A 502 2.86 -4.55 -16.51
C ASN A 502 1.57 -4.54 -15.68
N LEU A 503 1.45 -5.47 -14.73
CA LEU A 503 0.25 -5.63 -13.91
C LEU A 503 -0.11 -4.39 -13.07
N ARG A 504 0.85 -3.51 -12.80
CA ARG A 504 0.61 -2.26 -12.07
C ARG A 504 -0.17 -1.25 -12.91
N GLU A 505 0.14 -1.17 -14.20
CA GLU A 505 -0.38 -0.15 -15.11
C GLU A 505 -1.48 -0.67 -16.02
N ASN A 506 -1.34 -1.89 -16.52
CA ASN A 506 -2.22 -2.49 -17.53
C ASN A 506 -3.44 -3.19 -16.92
N THR A 507 -3.66 -3.10 -15.61
CA THR A 507 -4.90 -3.62 -14.97
C THR A 507 -5.98 -2.56 -14.81
N ARG A 508 -5.72 -1.35 -15.28
CA ARG A 508 -6.62 -0.19 -15.21
C ARG A 508 -6.81 0.45 -16.58
N GLY A 509 -7.86 1.28 -16.70
CA GLY A 509 -8.15 2.07 -17.90
C GLY A 509 -8.88 1.28 -18.99
N PHE A 510 -9.51 0.15 -18.66
CA PHE A 510 -10.41 -0.54 -19.57
C PHE A 510 -11.70 0.27 -19.77
N PRO A 511 -12.36 0.15 -20.94
CA PRO A 511 -13.59 0.90 -21.23
C PRO A 511 -14.74 0.56 -20.26
N ASP A 512 -15.52 1.57 -19.90
CA ASP A 512 -16.52 1.50 -18.82
C ASP A 512 -17.63 0.48 -19.07
N ILE A 513 -18.12 0.34 -20.30
CA ILE A 513 -19.31 -0.45 -20.63
C ILE A 513 -19.11 -1.33 -21.86
N LEU A 514 -19.74 -2.50 -21.87
CA LEU A 514 -19.85 -3.38 -23.02
C LEU A 514 -21.30 -3.36 -23.48
N ILE A 515 -21.49 -3.06 -24.77
CA ILE A 515 -22.80 -3.15 -25.42
C ILE A 515 -22.78 -4.29 -26.44
N SER A 516 -23.89 -5.00 -26.59
CA SER A 516 -24.05 -6.00 -27.65
C SER A 516 -25.49 -6.16 -28.13
N LYS A 517 -25.65 -6.50 -29.41
CA LYS A 517 -26.93 -6.73 -30.07
C LYS A 517 -26.75 -7.72 -31.22
N GLY A 518 -27.19 -8.97 -31.01
CA GLY A 518 -26.91 -10.05 -31.95
C GLY A 518 -25.40 -10.31 -32.05
N THR A 519 -24.83 -10.14 -33.23
CA THR A 519 -23.38 -10.30 -33.46
C THR A 519 -22.59 -9.00 -33.28
N GLU A 520 -23.27 -7.85 -33.18
CA GLU A 520 -22.63 -6.56 -32.96
C GLU A 520 -22.26 -6.40 -31.48
N TYR A 521 -21.05 -5.92 -31.20
CA TYR A 521 -20.64 -5.50 -29.86
C TYR A 521 -19.64 -4.35 -29.91
N ALA A 522 -19.52 -3.60 -28.82
CA ALA A 522 -18.47 -2.61 -28.64
C ALA A 522 -18.19 -2.33 -27.15
N PHE A 523 -16.91 -2.20 -26.81
CA PHE A 523 -16.48 -1.62 -25.53
C PHE A 523 -16.46 -0.09 -25.63
N LEU A 524 -17.21 0.59 -24.78
CA LEU A 524 -17.36 2.04 -24.80
C LEU A 524 -16.71 2.68 -23.58
N GLU A 525 -15.87 3.66 -23.85
CA GLU A 525 -15.33 4.58 -22.84
C GLU A 525 -16.22 5.82 -22.82
N VAL A 526 -16.94 6.04 -21.72
CA VAL A 526 -17.93 7.11 -21.58
C VAL A 526 -17.28 8.34 -20.97
N LYS A 527 -17.51 9.51 -21.57
CA LYS A 527 -16.92 10.76 -21.11
C LYS A 527 -17.97 11.86 -21.00
N SER A 528 -18.13 12.40 -19.79
CA SER A 528 -18.94 13.60 -19.59
C SER A 528 -18.31 14.83 -20.27
N PRO A 529 -19.04 15.95 -20.44
CA PRO A 529 -18.51 17.17 -21.04
C PRO A 529 -17.24 17.71 -20.36
N THR A 530 -17.08 17.46 -19.06
CA THR A 530 -15.98 17.95 -18.24
C THR A 530 -14.82 16.96 -18.11
N ASP A 531 -14.99 15.72 -18.57
CA ASP A 531 -13.99 14.67 -18.37
C ASP A 531 -12.87 14.71 -19.39
N HIS A 532 -11.76 14.10 -18.99
CA HIS A 532 -10.59 13.89 -19.83
C HIS A 532 -10.31 12.39 -20.00
N LEU A 533 -9.79 12.03 -21.16
CA LEU A 533 -9.28 10.70 -21.43
C LEU A 533 -7.88 10.58 -20.83
N SER A 534 -7.64 9.53 -20.04
CA SER A 534 -6.31 9.25 -19.49
C SER A 534 -5.40 8.62 -20.54
N ALA A 535 -4.09 8.65 -20.30
CA ALA A 535 -3.11 7.99 -21.15
C ALA A 535 -3.32 6.47 -21.18
N GLN A 536 -3.69 5.86 -20.04
CA GLN A 536 -3.96 4.44 -19.96
C GLN A 536 -5.22 4.02 -20.73
N GLN A 537 -6.29 4.83 -20.67
CA GLN A 537 -7.49 4.58 -21.49
C GLN A 537 -7.17 4.68 -22.98
N LEU A 538 -6.38 5.67 -23.39
CA LEU A 538 -5.93 5.78 -24.78
C LEU A 538 -5.02 4.62 -25.20
N HIS A 539 -4.19 4.10 -24.29
CA HIS A 539 -3.40 2.89 -24.53
C HIS A 539 -4.32 1.70 -24.85
N TRP A 540 -5.34 1.44 -24.03
CA TRP A 540 -6.27 0.34 -24.27
C TRP A 540 -7.10 0.52 -25.53
N GLN A 541 -7.55 1.74 -25.86
CA GLN A 541 -8.24 2.01 -27.13
C GLN A 541 -7.36 1.67 -28.35
N ARG A 542 -6.09 2.09 -28.34
CA ARG A 542 -5.15 1.75 -29.43
C ARG A 542 -4.79 0.27 -29.46
N PHE A 543 -4.71 -0.38 -28.29
CA PHE A 543 -4.46 -1.81 -28.20
C PHE A 543 -5.63 -2.61 -28.78
N PHE A 544 -6.86 -2.25 -28.41
CA PHE A 544 -8.07 -2.88 -28.93
C PHE A 544 -8.19 -2.69 -30.45
N GLU A 545 -7.96 -1.49 -30.97
CA GLU A 545 -7.92 -1.22 -32.41
C GLU A 545 -6.90 -2.13 -33.14
N LYS A 546 -5.66 -2.21 -32.63
CA LYS A 546 -4.60 -3.07 -33.19
C LYS A 546 -4.99 -4.55 -33.22
N HIS A 547 -5.72 -5.02 -32.22
CA HIS A 547 -6.17 -6.41 -32.09
C HIS A 547 -7.60 -6.66 -32.62
N GLN A 548 -8.17 -5.69 -33.36
CA GLN A 548 -9.49 -5.78 -33.97
C GLN A 548 -10.61 -6.06 -32.95
N ILE A 549 -10.43 -5.56 -31.72
CA ILE A 549 -11.45 -5.56 -30.67
C ILE A 549 -12.27 -4.29 -30.84
N SER A 550 -13.59 -4.44 -30.99
CA SER A 550 -14.49 -3.31 -31.21
C SER A 550 -14.53 -2.41 -29.96
N SER A 551 -13.98 -1.21 -30.06
CA SER A 551 -14.06 -0.20 -29.00
C SER A 551 -14.13 1.21 -29.54
N ARG A 552 -14.76 2.11 -28.78
CA ARG A 552 -14.79 3.54 -29.10
C ARG A 552 -15.02 4.39 -27.86
N ILE A 553 -14.75 5.68 -28.00
CA ILE A 553 -15.06 6.69 -26.99
C ILE A 553 -16.41 7.31 -27.33
N VAL A 554 -17.27 7.46 -26.32
CA VAL A 554 -18.58 8.10 -26.44
C VAL A 554 -18.64 9.30 -25.50
N ARG A 555 -19.02 10.45 -26.03
CA ARG A 555 -19.16 11.70 -25.26
C ARG A 555 -20.61 12.01 -24.99
N ILE A 556 -20.88 12.53 -23.81
CA ILE A 556 -22.24 12.89 -23.42
C ILE A 556 -22.53 14.36 -23.75
N ARG A 557 -23.73 14.62 -24.27
CA ARG A 557 -24.38 15.93 -24.23
C ARG A 557 -25.62 15.83 -23.35
N TRP A 558 -25.80 16.80 -22.48
CA TRP A 558 -27.00 16.90 -21.66
C TRP A 558 -28.15 17.42 -22.52
N GLN A 559 -29.29 16.74 -22.48
CA GLN A 559 -30.53 17.27 -23.03
C GLN A 559 -30.94 18.48 -22.19
N ASN A 560 -31.15 19.64 -22.82
CA ASN A 560 -31.75 20.78 -22.15
C ASN A 560 -33.23 20.45 -21.93
N THR A 561 -33.60 19.97 -20.74
CA THR A 561 -34.97 20.09 -20.28
C THR A 561 -35.26 21.56 -20.07
N GLU A 562 -35.87 22.22 -21.05
CA GLU A 562 -36.69 23.38 -20.76
C GLU A 562 -37.69 22.94 -19.71
N ARG A 563 -37.48 23.31 -18.44
CA ARG A 563 -38.49 23.19 -17.39
C ARG A 563 -39.70 23.95 -17.90
N THR A 564 -40.66 23.22 -18.45
CA THR A 564 -41.94 23.77 -18.85
C THR A 564 -42.55 24.31 -17.57
N THR A 565 -42.71 25.63 -17.53
CA THR A 565 -43.45 26.34 -16.50
C THR A 565 -44.92 25.95 -16.64
N ALA A 566 -45.29 24.75 -16.19
CA ALA A 566 -46.66 24.25 -16.24
C ALA A 566 -47.14 23.58 -14.93
N ASP A 567 -46.27 23.33 -13.94
CA ASP A 567 -46.67 22.73 -12.65
C ASP A 567 -46.62 23.73 -11.46
N LEU A 568 -46.84 25.01 -11.74
CA LEU A 568 -47.15 26.02 -10.71
C LEU A 568 -48.38 26.83 -11.14
N GLN A 569 -49.56 26.19 -11.09
CA GLN A 569 -50.84 26.87 -10.91
C GLN A 569 -51.69 26.12 -9.89
#